data_AF-A0A3D1P6W5-F1
#
_entry.id   AF-A0A3D1P6W5-F1
#
_cell.length_a   1.000
_cell.length_b   1.000
_cell.length_c   1.000
_cell.angle_alpha   90.00
_cell.angle_beta   90.00
_cell.angle_gamma   90.00
#
_symmetry.space_group_name_H-M   'P 1'
#
loop_
_entity.id
_entity.type
_entity.pdbx_description
1 polymer ?
#
loop_
_entity_poly.entity_id
_entity_poly.type
_entity_poly.pdbx_seq_one_letter_code
_entity_poly.pdbx_strand_id
1 'polypeptide(L)'
;MRRLFALILVFGLWFSFASPAKAVEDNLQANLVRCSDSPAFIQRAENARNTTSDPQSGINRFERYAQAMCGPEGLPHLIVDGRLDRIGDFTIPGILFLYLAGWIGWAGRSYLQSVKKQTGGASELKEVVIDVP
;
A
#
# COMPACT_ATOMS: atom_id res chain seq x y z
N MET A 1 -39.27 -15.01 7.79
CA MET A 1 -39.43 -14.43 6.44
C MET A 1 -38.71 -13.08 6.30
N ARG A 2 -39.13 -12.00 6.97
CA ARG A 2 -38.52 -10.65 6.84
C ARG A 2 -37.01 -10.56 7.12
N ARG A 3 -36.50 -11.31 8.12
CA ARG A 3 -35.07 -11.32 8.49
C ARG A 3 -34.18 -12.09 7.51
N LEU A 4 -34.74 -13.10 6.82
CA LEU A 4 -34.03 -13.86 5.79
C LEU A 4 -33.81 -13.00 4.54
N PHE A 5 -34.81 -12.22 4.12
CA PHE A 5 -34.66 -11.27 3.03
C PHE A 5 -33.59 -10.21 3.31
N ALA A 6 -33.52 -9.70 4.55
CA ALA A 6 -32.48 -8.75 4.94
C ALA A 6 -31.06 -9.35 4.85
N LEU A 7 -30.88 -10.60 5.30
CA LEU A 7 -29.59 -11.28 5.22
C LEU A 7 -29.17 -11.57 3.77
N ILE A 8 -30.11 -12.00 2.92
CA ILE A 8 -29.86 -12.24 1.49
C ILE A 8 -29.48 -10.94 0.78
N LEU A 9 -30.12 -9.81 1.13
CA LEU A 9 -29.83 -8.52 0.53
C LEU A 9 -28.48 -7.95 0.99
N VAL A 10 -28.12 -8.14 2.26
CA VAL A 10 -26.78 -7.77 2.78
C VAL A 10 -25.69 -8.63 2.14
N PHE A 11 -25.88 -9.95 2.03
CA PHE A 11 -24.94 -10.81 1.34
C PHE A 11 -24.86 -10.48 -0.15
N GLY A 12 -25.99 -10.24 -0.81
CA GLY A 12 -26.05 -9.84 -2.21
C GLY A 12 -25.33 -8.52 -2.48
N LEU A 13 -25.45 -7.53 -1.59
CA LEU A 13 -24.73 -6.25 -1.70
C LEU A 13 -23.24 -6.38 -1.42
N TRP A 14 -22.84 -7.21 -0.45
CA TRP A 14 -21.43 -7.48 -0.16
C TRP A 14 -20.72 -8.28 -1.26
N PHE A 15 -21.45 -9.19 -1.92
CA PHE A 15 -20.95 -9.99 -3.03
C PHE A 15 -21.32 -9.43 -4.41
N SER A 16 -21.81 -8.19 -4.49
CA SER A 16 -21.96 -7.48 -5.75
C SER A 16 -20.58 -7.31 -6.37
N PHE A 17 -20.23 -8.26 -7.22
CA PHE A 17 -19.13 -8.21 -8.17
C PHE A 17 -19.49 -7.11 -9.18
N ALA A 18 -19.26 -5.85 -8.80
CA ALA A 18 -19.07 -4.83 -9.81
C ALA A 18 -17.89 -5.32 -10.65
N SER A 19 -18.11 -5.51 -11.96
CA SER A 19 -17.00 -5.71 -12.89
C SER A 19 -15.94 -4.66 -12.54
N PRO A 20 -14.65 -5.03 -12.36
CA PRO A 20 -13.63 -4.01 -12.19
C PRO A 20 -13.81 -3.06 -13.35
N ALA A 21 -14.03 -1.78 -13.06
CA ALA A 21 -14.11 -0.77 -14.11
C ALA A 21 -12.88 -1.01 -14.98
N LYS A 22 -13.10 -1.41 -16.24
CA LYS A 22 -12.00 -1.53 -17.20
C LYS A 22 -11.53 -0.10 -17.45
N ALA A 23 -10.62 0.38 -16.62
CA ALA A 23 -9.66 1.39 -17.02
C ALA A 23 -8.68 0.72 -18.00
N VAL A 24 -9.22 0.25 -19.14
CA VAL A 24 -8.45 -0.22 -20.29
C VAL A 24 -8.75 0.80 -21.38
N GLU A 25 -8.16 1.97 -21.23
CA GLU A 25 -7.89 2.80 -22.38
C GLU A 25 -6.56 2.32 -22.96
N ASP A 26 -6.68 1.46 -23.96
CA ASP A 26 -5.60 0.80 -24.72
C ASP A 26 -4.65 1.78 -25.43
N ASN A 27 -4.84 3.09 -25.26
CA ASN A 27 -4.02 4.15 -25.84
C ASN A 27 -3.72 5.32 -24.86
N LEU A 28 -4.06 5.20 -23.57
CA LEU A 28 -3.70 6.16 -22.52
C LEU A 28 -2.92 5.51 -21.37
N GLN A 29 -2.36 4.32 -21.60
CA GLN A 29 -1.18 3.92 -20.85
C GLN A 29 -0.08 4.82 -21.39
N ALA A 30 0.44 5.73 -20.55
CA ALA A 30 1.74 6.38 -20.78
C ALA A 30 2.65 5.32 -21.43
N ASN A 31 3.30 5.60 -22.56
CA ASN A 31 4.08 4.61 -23.32
C ASN A 31 5.19 3.96 -22.46
N LEU A 32 4.81 3.04 -21.58
CA LEU A 32 5.66 2.47 -20.56
C LEU A 32 6.23 1.19 -21.14
N VAL A 33 7.55 1.10 -21.12
CA VAL A 33 8.29 -0.10 -21.47
C VAL A 33 8.86 -0.71 -20.19
N ARG A 34 9.32 -1.96 -20.23
CA ARG A 34 10.11 -2.46 -19.10
C ARG A 34 11.37 -1.61 -18.95
N CYS A 35 11.76 -1.31 -17.72
CA CYS A 35 12.95 -0.50 -17.47
C CYS A 35 14.23 -1.15 -18.05
N SER A 36 14.31 -2.48 -18.07
CA SER A 36 15.37 -3.22 -18.76
C SER A 36 15.52 -2.86 -20.24
N ASP A 37 14.43 -2.43 -20.87
CA ASP A 37 14.34 -2.19 -22.31
C ASP A 37 14.37 -0.68 -22.63
N SER A 38 14.43 0.18 -21.61
CA SER A 38 14.45 1.64 -21.77
C SER A 38 15.88 2.16 -21.94
N PRO A 39 16.23 2.76 -23.09
CA PRO A 39 17.56 3.32 -23.30
C PRO A 39 17.90 4.43 -22.30
N ALA A 40 16.90 5.26 -21.95
CA ALA A 40 17.07 6.32 -20.96
C ALA A 40 17.34 5.75 -19.55
N PHE A 41 16.74 4.62 -19.19
CA PHE A 41 17.03 3.95 -17.92
C PHE A 41 18.45 3.36 -17.89
N ILE A 42 18.88 2.71 -18.98
CA ILE A 42 20.22 2.14 -19.11
C ILE A 42 21.29 3.24 -19.00
N GLN A 43 21.10 4.37 -19.67
CA GLN A 43 22.01 5.51 -19.59
C GLN A 43 22.12 6.07 -18.15
N ARG A 44 21.03 6.05 -17.38
CA ARG A 44 21.05 6.45 -15.96
C ARG A 44 21.78 5.43 -15.08
N ALA A 45 21.71 4.15 -15.43
CA ALA A 45 22.38 3.08 -14.69
C ALA A 45 23.91 3.19 -14.76
N GLU A 46 24.46 3.64 -15.90
CA GLU A 46 25.91 3.86 -16.08
C GLU A 46 26.49 4.88 -15.09
N ASN A 47 25.70 5.89 -14.72
CA ASN A 47 26.10 6.96 -13.81
C ASN A 47 25.41 6.82 -12.43
N ALA A 48 25.09 5.59 -12.03
CA ALA A 48 24.36 5.33 -10.80
C ALA A 48 25.15 5.73 -9.55
N ARG A 49 24.67 6.75 -8.84
CA ARG A 49 25.21 7.08 -7.52
C ARG A 49 24.89 6.00 -6.48
N ASN A 50 25.89 5.62 -5.69
CA ASN A 50 25.73 4.73 -4.55
C ASN A 50 24.86 5.36 -3.44
N THR A 51 23.87 4.60 -2.96
CA THR A 51 22.91 5.05 -1.92
C THR A 51 23.53 4.96 -0.53
N THR A 52 24.39 3.96 -0.32
CA THR A 52 25.02 3.65 0.96
C THR A 52 26.54 3.62 0.79
N SER A 53 27.27 3.27 1.87
CA SER A 53 28.72 3.05 1.82
C SER A 53 29.13 1.84 0.99
N ASP A 54 28.19 0.96 0.62
CA ASP A 54 28.43 -0.16 -0.29
C ASP A 54 28.68 0.37 -1.72
N PRO A 55 29.86 0.11 -2.31
CA PRO A 55 30.20 0.52 -3.67
C PRO A 55 29.29 -0.04 -4.76
N GLN A 56 28.53 -1.11 -4.48
CA GLN A 56 27.60 -1.76 -5.42
C GLN A 56 26.14 -1.31 -5.23
N SER A 57 25.86 -0.45 -4.24
CA SER A 57 24.48 -0.09 -3.91
C SER A 57 23.72 0.64 -5.03
N GLY A 58 24.44 1.36 -5.90
CA GLY A 58 23.86 1.96 -7.10
C GLY A 58 23.43 0.90 -8.12
N ILE A 59 24.32 -0.04 -8.42
CA ILE A 59 24.08 -1.13 -9.38
C ILE A 59 22.90 -2.01 -8.91
N ASN A 60 22.94 -2.47 -7.66
CA ASN A 60 21.88 -3.28 -7.05
C ASN A 60 20.51 -2.59 -7.10
N ARG A 61 20.48 -1.25 -6.96
CA ARG A 61 19.23 -0.48 -7.07
C ARG A 61 18.66 -0.50 -8.48
N PHE A 62 19.51 -0.32 -9.50
CA PHE A 62 19.08 -0.36 -10.90
C PHE A 62 18.70 -1.77 -11.36
N GLU A 63 19.43 -2.81 -10.92
CA GLU A 63 19.06 -4.21 -11.18
C GLU A 63 17.65 -4.52 -10.63
N ARG A 64 17.37 -4.10 -9.39
CA ARG A 64 16.04 -4.28 -8.79
C ARG A 64 14.95 -3.52 -9.55
N TYR A 65 15.25 -2.33 -10.08
CA TYR A 65 14.29 -1.52 -10.81
C TYR A 65 14.14 -1.90 -12.28
N ALA A 66 15.01 -2.75 -12.84
CA ALA A 66 14.91 -3.22 -14.22
C ALA A 66 13.58 -3.94 -14.52
N GLN A 67 12.99 -4.59 -13.51
CA GLN A 67 11.67 -5.25 -13.60
C GLN A 67 10.48 -4.27 -13.56
N ALA A 68 10.70 -2.99 -13.27
CA ALA A 68 9.63 -1.99 -13.22
C ALA A 68 9.23 -1.53 -14.63
N MET A 69 8.14 -0.78 -14.70
CA MET A 69 7.71 -0.11 -15.93
C MET A 69 8.30 1.30 -15.95
N CYS A 70 8.97 1.69 -17.03
CA CYS A 70 9.63 2.99 -17.18
C CYS A 70 8.92 3.85 -18.22
N GLY A 71 8.82 5.16 -17.94
CA GLY A 71 8.40 6.14 -18.94
C GLY A 71 9.49 6.49 -19.94
N PRO A 72 9.20 7.40 -20.90
CA PRO A 72 10.17 7.86 -21.89
C PRO A 72 11.39 8.55 -21.27
N GLU A 73 11.26 9.10 -20.07
CA GLU A 73 12.34 9.70 -19.29
C GLU A 73 13.26 8.67 -18.61
N GLY A 74 12.93 7.38 -18.68
CA GLY A 74 13.70 6.29 -18.10
C GLY A 74 13.59 6.21 -16.57
N LEU A 75 12.45 6.63 -16.00
CA LEU A 75 12.19 6.52 -14.57
C LEU A 75 11.11 5.45 -14.29
N PRO A 76 11.27 4.64 -13.24
CA PRO A 76 10.26 3.67 -12.84
C PRO A 76 8.94 4.33 -12.42
N HIS A 77 7.84 3.92 -13.05
CA HIS A 77 6.47 4.29 -12.75
C HIS A 77 5.73 3.09 -12.12
N LEU A 78 5.10 3.33 -10.98
CA LEU A 78 4.29 2.33 -10.28
C LEU A 78 2.92 2.22 -10.95
N ILE A 79 2.42 0.99 -11.09
CA ILE A 79 1.08 0.72 -11.59
C ILE A 79 0.19 0.36 -10.39
N VAL A 80 -0.85 1.15 -10.15
CA VAL A 80 -1.68 1.08 -8.93
C VAL A 80 -3.14 0.70 -9.22
N ASP A 81 -3.41 0.10 -10.38
CA ASP A 81 -4.77 -0.28 -10.82
C ASP A 81 -5.28 -1.61 -10.23
N GLY A 82 -4.44 -2.32 -9.47
CA GLY A 82 -4.79 -3.58 -8.81
C GLY A 82 -4.53 -4.85 -9.62
N ARG A 83 -3.84 -4.75 -10.78
CA ARG A 83 -3.43 -5.93 -11.55
C ARG A 83 -2.41 -6.80 -10.80
N LEU A 84 -2.50 -8.12 -10.99
CA LEU A 84 -1.72 -9.10 -10.22
C LEU A 84 -0.21 -9.09 -10.56
N ASP A 85 0.14 -8.79 -11.81
CA ASP A 85 1.52 -8.69 -12.30
C ASP A 85 2.30 -7.51 -11.70
N ARG A 86 1.59 -6.51 -11.16
CA ARG A 86 2.16 -5.32 -10.49
C ARG A 86 1.67 -5.16 -9.06
N ILE A 87 1.18 -6.23 -8.44
CA ILE A 87 0.59 -6.20 -7.09
C ILE A 87 1.59 -5.71 -6.01
N GLY A 88 2.88 -5.89 -6.26
CA GLY A 88 3.97 -5.42 -5.39
C GLY A 88 4.17 -3.89 -5.41
N ASP A 89 3.68 -3.19 -6.43
CA ASP A 89 3.88 -1.75 -6.58
C ASP A 89 3.10 -0.95 -5.53
N PHE A 90 1.89 -1.40 -5.16
CA PHE A 90 1.04 -0.68 -4.22
C PHE A 90 0.16 -1.58 -3.36
N THR A 91 -0.46 -2.61 -3.92
CA THR A 91 -1.46 -3.40 -3.20
C THR A 91 -0.87 -4.12 -1.98
N ILE A 92 0.29 -4.78 -2.13
CA ILE A 92 0.97 -5.44 -1.00
C ILE A 92 1.37 -4.43 0.10
N PRO A 93 2.11 -3.34 -0.21
CA PRO A 93 2.41 -2.30 0.78
C PRO A 93 1.16 -1.68 1.41
N GLY A 94 0.09 -1.48 0.63
CA GLY A 94 -1.17 -0.91 1.10
C GLY A 94 -1.89 -1.80 2.10
N ILE A 95 -1.96 -3.12 1.86
CA ILE A 95 -2.52 -4.09 2.82
C ILE A 95 -1.69 -4.11 4.10
N LEU A 96 -0.36 -4.12 3.99
CA LEU A 96 0.53 -4.07 5.15
C LEU A 96 0.30 -2.79 5.97
N PHE A 97 0.15 -1.65 5.29
CA PHE A 97 -0.17 -0.38 5.95
C PHE A 97 -1.50 -0.45 6.70
N LEU A 98 -2.57 -0.93 6.05
CA LEU A 98 -3.89 -1.05 6.69
C LEU A 98 -3.85 -1.97 7.91
N TYR A 99 -3.08 -3.06 7.84
CA TYR A 99 -2.90 -3.96 8.97
C TYR A 99 -2.22 -3.27 10.16
N LEU A 100 -1.10 -2.57 9.92
CA LEU A 100 -0.38 -1.85 10.97
C LEU A 100 -1.18 -0.68 11.54
N ALA A 101 -1.81 0.12 10.67
CA ALA A 101 -2.67 1.23 11.09
C ALA A 101 -3.89 0.74 11.89
N GLY A 102 -4.51 -0.36 11.44
CA GLY A 102 -5.60 -1.02 12.14
C GLY A 102 -5.19 -1.53 13.52
N TRP A 103 -4.01 -2.15 13.62
CA TRP A 103 -3.47 -2.60 14.90
C TRP A 103 -3.26 -1.42 15.86
N ILE A 104 -2.51 -0.40 15.45
CA ILE A 104 -2.20 0.78 16.28
C ILE A 104 -3.50 1.47 16.73
N GLY A 105 -4.41 1.72 15.79
CA GLY A 105 -5.69 2.36 16.08
C GLY A 105 -6.56 1.52 17.03
N TRP A 106 -6.57 0.20 16.87
CA TRP A 106 -7.31 -0.70 17.75
C TRP A 106 -6.70 -0.74 19.16
N ALA A 107 -5.38 -0.85 19.28
CA ALA A 107 -4.68 -0.84 20.56
C ALA A 107 -4.97 0.45 21.36
N GLY A 108 -4.84 1.61 20.71
CA GLY A 108 -5.16 2.91 21.34
C GLY A 108 -6.64 3.03 21.72
N ARG A 109 -7.55 2.57 20.85
CA ARG A 109 -9.00 2.57 21.15
C ARG A 109 -9.33 1.66 22.34
N SER A 110 -8.74 0.48 22.42
CA SER A 110 -8.92 -0.45 23.55
C SER A 110 -8.39 0.15 24.85
N TYR A 111 -7.25 0.84 24.81
CA TYR A 111 -6.72 1.58 25.95
C TYR A 111 -7.69 2.67 26.43
N LEU A 112 -8.17 3.53 25.54
CA LEU A 112 -9.14 4.57 25.89
C LEU A 112 -10.45 4.00 26.48
N GLN A 113 -10.91 2.86 25.96
CA GLN A 113 -12.10 2.17 26.49
C GLN A 113 -11.87 1.55 27.88
N SER A 114 -10.63 1.16 28.22
CA SER A 114 -10.31 0.60 29.53
C SER A 114 -10.17 1.70 30.59
N VAL A 115 -9.45 2.79 30.29
CA VAL A 115 -9.23 3.90 31.24
C VAL A 115 -10.50 4.71 31.50
N LYS A 116 -11.38 4.86 30.50
CA LYS A 116 -12.68 5.56 30.66
C LYS A 116 -13.59 4.95 31.72
N LYS A 117 -13.42 3.68 32.06
CA LYS A 117 -14.22 2.99 33.10
C LYS A 117 -13.78 3.35 34.53
N GLN A 118 -12.68 4.07 34.70
CA GLN A 118 -12.16 4.44 36.00
C GLN A 118 -12.91 5.67 36.55
N THR A 119 -13.25 5.63 37.83
CA THR A 119 -13.99 6.68 38.53
C THR A 119 -13.06 7.72 39.17
N GLY A 120 -13.58 8.92 39.43
CA GLY A 120 -12.92 9.92 40.26
C GLY A 120 -11.81 10.75 39.58
N GLY A 121 -11.85 10.95 38.26
CA GLY A 121 -10.84 11.74 37.53
C GLY A 121 -9.52 11.00 37.26
N ALA A 122 -9.50 9.69 37.49
CA ALA A 122 -8.35 8.83 37.20
C ALA A 122 -8.15 8.57 35.70
N SER A 123 -9.18 8.79 34.86
CA SER A 123 -9.11 8.55 33.41
C SER A 123 -8.09 9.48 32.76
N GLU A 124 -8.14 10.77 33.08
CA GLU A 124 -7.27 11.82 32.53
C GLU A 124 -5.82 11.63 32.99
N LEU A 125 -5.63 11.21 34.25
CA LEU A 125 -4.30 10.87 34.78
C LEU A 125 -3.67 9.70 34.01
N LYS A 126 -4.47 8.69 33.64
CA LYS A 126 -3.98 7.55 32.85
C LYS A 126 -3.73 7.86 31.38
N GLU A 127 -4.17 8.99 30.86
CA GLU A 127 -3.77 9.43 29.51
C GLU A 127 -2.38 10.07 29.49
N VAL A 128 -1.95 10.66 30.61
CA VAL A 128 -0.62 11.28 30.75
C VAL A 128 0.39 10.31 31.35
N VAL A 129 -0.03 9.51 32.33
CA VAL A 129 0.76 8.48 33.00
C VAL A 129 0.25 7.13 32.55
N ILE A 130 0.86 6.61 31.47
CA ILE A 130 0.42 5.36 30.84
C ILE A 130 0.68 4.16 31.76
N ASP A 131 -0.35 3.34 31.92
CA ASP A 131 -0.27 2.06 32.62
C ASP A 131 0.28 1.00 31.65
N VAL A 132 1.60 0.81 31.70
CA VAL A 132 2.35 -0.11 30.81
C VAL A 132 2.11 -1.60 31.10
N PRO A 133 2.00 -2.05 32.37
CA PRO A 133 1.73 -3.46 32.72
C PRO A 133 0.30 -3.93 32.38
#